data_AF-M9PF23-F1
#
_entry.id   AF-M9PF23-F1
#
_cell.length_a   1.000
_cell.length_b   1.000
_cell.length_c   1.000
_cell.angle_alpha   90.00
_cell.angle_beta   90.00
_cell.angle_gamma   90.00
#
_symmetry.space_group_name_H-M   'P 1'
#
loop_
_entity.id
_entity.type
_entity.pdbx_description
1 polymer ?
#
loop_
_entity_poly.entity_id
_entity_poly.type
_entity_poly.pdbx_seq_one_letter_code
_entity_poly.pdbx_strand_id
1 'polypeptide(L)'
;MPIVVKTQNAGKGDWAIIELQGDLEVRSNQDMHGQFIGDLYYNKYGQPGREQKLDKPFAVLEKSKTNEGERLLETSMASQDVSMLNATTGAERTVLDHTIAQEHKSRQRTEYTVRAVCTKKLIFKSRPKPIIANVAKSV
;
A
#
# COMPACT_ATOMS: atom_id res chain seq x y z
N MET A 1 17.74 6.28 4.15
CA MET A 1 16.43 5.62 4.09
C MET A 1 15.63 6.16 2.90
N PRO A 2 15.19 5.31 1.93
CA PRO A 2 14.24 5.72 0.90
C PRO A 2 12.81 5.71 1.45
N ILE A 3 12.09 6.79 1.22
CA ILE A 3 10.70 7.01 1.61
C ILE A 3 9.91 7.26 0.33
N VAL A 4 8.82 6.53 0.17
CA VAL A 4 7.92 6.68 -0.97
C VAL A 4 6.82 7.66 -0.58
N VAL A 5 6.70 8.76 -1.33
CA VAL A 5 5.73 9.82 -1.05
C VAL A 5 4.73 9.95 -2.19
N LYS A 6 3.47 10.15 -1.84
CA LYS A 6 2.39 10.44 -2.79
C LYS A 6 2.30 11.96 -2.97
N THR A 7 2.42 12.44 -4.21
CA THR A 7 2.29 13.87 -4.49
C THR A 7 0.83 14.25 -4.69
N GLN A 8 0.43 15.47 -4.28
CA GLN A 8 -0.98 15.89 -4.27
C GLN A 8 -1.45 16.45 -5.62
N ASN A 9 -0.55 16.90 -6.50
CA ASN A 9 -0.91 17.64 -7.71
C ASN A 9 -0.20 17.12 -8.96
N ALA A 10 -0.79 16.10 -9.60
CA ALA A 10 -0.70 15.84 -11.04
C ALA A 10 -1.53 14.58 -11.38
N GLY A 11 -2.81 14.74 -11.75
CA GLY A 11 -3.63 13.65 -12.31
C GLY A 11 -3.55 12.32 -11.54
N LYS A 12 -3.52 11.18 -12.24
CA LYS A 12 -3.34 9.85 -11.64
C LYS A 12 -2.01 9.78 -10.84
N GLY A 13 -2.08 10.12 -9.55
CA GLY A 13 -1.22 9.63 -8.47
C GLY A 13 0.27 9.52 -8.78
N ASP A 14 0.94 10.64 -9.01
CA ASP A 14 2.39 10.65 -9.16
C ASP A 14 3.07 10.36 -7.81
N TRP A 15 3.89 9.31 -7.81
CA TRP A 15 4.69 8.89 -6.68
C TRP A 15 6.14 9.36 -6.86
N ALA A 16 6.78 9.75 -5.76
CA ALA A 16 8.18 10.11 -5.73
C ALA A 16 8.92 9.32 -4.65
N ILE A 17 10.24 9.17 -4.85
CA ILE A 17 11.14 8.58 -3.85
C ILE A 17 12.01 9.69 -3.28
N ILE A 18 12.00 9.83 -1.96
CA ILE A 18 12.86 10.72 -1.19
C ILE A 18 13.83 9.86 -0.40
N GLU A 19 15.13 10.10 -0.53
CA GLU A 19 16.16 9.42 0.26
C GLU A 19 16.76 10.38 1.28
N LEU A 20 16.52 10.09 2.56
CA LEU A 20 17.05 10.85 3.69
C LEU A 20 18.29 10.17 4.28
N GLN A 21 19.24 10.96 4.77
CA GLN A 21 20.33 10.49 5.61
C GLN A 21 19.86 10.37 7.06
N GLY A 22 19.94 9.16 7.61
CA GLY A 22 19.41 8.83 8.93
C GLY A 22 18.00 8.27 8.86
N ASP A 23 17.39 8.19 10.04
CA ASP A 23 16.06 7.62 10.24
C ASP A 23 15.04 8.72 10.54
N LEU A 24 13.81 8.50 10.07
CA LEU A 24 12.70 9.37 10.39
C LEU A 24 12.00 8.82 11.64
N GLU A 25 12.11 9.55 12.75
CA GLU A 25 11.57 9.15 14.04
C GLU A 25 10.39 10.04 14.44
N VAL A 26 9.29 9.40 14.84
CA VAL A 26 8.15 10.08 15.47
C VAL A 26 8.35 10.02 16.98
N ARG A 27 8.35 11.18 17.65
CA ARG A 27 8.57 11.25 19.11
C ARG A 27 7.43 10.63 19.94
N SER A 28 6.24 10.55 19.36
CA SER A 28 5.06 9.92 19.96
C SER A 28 4.86 8.51 19.41
N ASN A 29 4.16 7.66 20.15
CA ASN A 29 3.74 6.32 19.69
C ASN A 29 2.57 6.38 18.67
N GLN A 30 2.60 7.36 17.77
CA GLN A 30 1.56 7.60 16.76
C GLN A 30 2.06 7.12 15.40
N ASP A 31 1.13 6.64 14.58
CA ASP A 31 1.42 6.23 13.21
C ASP A 31 1.80 7.45 12.36
N MET A 32 2.94 7.38 11.68
CA MET A 32 3.45 8.45 10.81
C MET A 32 2.63 8.61 9.53
N HIS A 33 1.83 7.62 9.14
CA HIS A 33 1.04 7.67 7.92
C HIS A 33 0.06 8.85 7.92
N GLY A 34 0.12 9.66 6.85
CA GLY A 34 -0.76 10.82 6.68
C GLY A 34 -0.43 12.03 7.56
N GLN A 35 0.61 11.95 8.40
CA GLN A 35 1.03 13.09 9.21
C GLN A 35 1.82 14.11 8.38
N PHE A 36 1.65 15.39 8.73
CA PHE A 36 2.49 16.45 8.22
C PHE A 36 3.86 16.40 8.89
N ILE A 37 4.90 16.07 8.12
CA ILE A 37 6.28 15.95 8.60
C ILE A 37 7.07 17.25 8.36
N GLY A 38 6.73 18.00 7.32
CA GLY A 38 7.38 19.27 6.98
C GLY A 38 7.24 19.64 5.51
N ASP A 39 7.91 20.74 5.16
CA ASP A 39 7.89 21.32 3.83
C ASP A 39 9.08 20.89 2.97
N LEU A 40 8.86 20.90 1.66
CA LEU A 40 9.89 20.66 0.66
C LEU A 40 10.13 21.93 -0.16
N TYR A 41 11.21 22.63 0.11
CA TYR A 41 11.54 23.91 -0.54
C TYR A 41 12.41 23.74 -1.79
N TYR A 42 12.05 24.43 -2.87
CA TYR A 42 12.85 24.48 -4.10
C TYR A 42 14.04 25.42 -3.94
N ASN A 43 15.22 24.98 -4.39
CA ASN A 43 16.38 25.84 -4.50
C ASN A 43 16.27 26.78 -5.72
N LYS A 44 17.22 27.70 -5.86
CA LYS A 44 17.30 28.66 -6.99
C LYS A 44 17.41 28.00 -8.39
N TYR A 45 17.72 26.70 -8.44
CA TYR A 45 17.78 25.91 -9.67
C TYR A 45 16.47 25.16 -9.94
N GLY A 46 15.42 25.43 -9.17
CA GLY A 46 14.12 24.76 -9.32
C GLY A 46 14.14 23.31 -8.86
N GLN A 47 15.04 22.92 -7.96
CA GLN A 47 15.11 21.56 -7.42
C GLN A 47 15.01 21.54 -5.90
N PRO A 48 14.15 20.71 -5.29
CA PRO A 48 13.98 20.70 -3.85
C PRO A 48 15.04 19.90 -3.09
N GLY A 49 15.90 19.20 -3.81
CA GLY A 49 17.01 18.42 -3.30
C GLY A 49 17.93 18.05 -4.47
N ARG A 50 18.85 17.10 -4.27
CA ARG A 50 19.63 16.58 -5.39
C ARG A 50 18.83 15.51 -6.12
N GLU A 51 18.43 15.79 -7.36
CA GLU A 51 17.82 14.78 -8.22
C GLU A 51 18.87 13.75 -8.66
N GLN A 52 18.53 12.46 -8.55
CA GLN A 52 19.37 11.36 -8.98
C GLN A 52 18.55 10.39 -9.82
N LYS A 53 19.02 10.08 -11.04
CA LYS A 53 18.45 9.01 -11.86
C LYS A 53 18.74 7.66 -11.23
N LEU A 54 17.74 6.79 -11.21
CA LEU A 54 17.89 5.42 -10.76
C LEU A 54 18.41 4.56 -11.90
N ASP A 55 19.44 3.75 -11.62
CA ASP A 55 19.97 2.78 -12.59
C ASP A 55 18.91 1.71 -12.92
N LYS A 56 18.12 1.33 -11.91
CA LYS A 56 16.97 0.44 -12.05
C LYS A 56 15.71 1.15 -11.55
N PRO A 57 14.70 1.39 -12.41
CA PRO A 57 13.46 2.02 -11.98
C PRO A 57 12.65 1.09 -11.05
N PHE A 58 11.87 1.69 -10.14
CA PHE A 58 11.01 0.96 -9.21
C PHE A 58 9.54 1.12 -9.58
N ALA A 59 8.78 0.03 -9.55
CA ALA A 59 7.33 0.08 -9.62
C ALA A 59 6.74 0.19 -8.20
N VAL A 60 5.84 1.14 -8.00
CA VAL A 60 5.02 1.23 -6.78
C VAL A 60 3.81 0.33 -6.97
N LEU A 61 3.68 -0.69 -6.15
CA LEU A 61 2.58 -1.65 -6.19
C LEU A 61 1.66 -1.43 -5.00
N GLU A 62 0.38 -1.31 -5.26
CA GLU A 62 -0.64 -1.34 -4.21
C GLU A 62 -1.23 -2.74 -4.13
N LYS A 63 -1.13 -3.33 -2.94
CA LYS A 63 -1.70 -4.64 -2.63
C LYS A 63 -3.16 -4.46 -2.23
N SER A 64 -4.08 -5.09 -2.95
CA SER A 64 -5.47 -5.29 -2.52
C SER A 64 -5.67 -6.74 -2.08
N LYS A 65 -6.40 -6.91 -0.98
CA LYS A 65 -6.91 -8.20 -0.53
C LYS A 65 -8.42 -8.14 -0.63
N THR A 66 -9.02 -9.06 -1.36
CA THR A 66 -10.48 -9.11 -1.50
C THR A 66 -10.99 -10.32 -0.74
N ASN A 67 -11.78 -10.08 0.32
CA ASN A 67 -12.43 -11.11 1.14
C ASN A 67 -13.74 -11.61 0.48
N GLU A 68 -13.74 -11.85 -0.83
CA GLU A 68 -14.94 -12.37 -1.51
C GLU A 68 -15.32 -13.78 -1.02
N GLY A 69 -14.39 -14.48 -0.36
CA GLY A 69 -14.63 -15.81 0.22
C GLY A 69 -15.59 -15.81 1.41
N GLU A 70 -15.63 -14.75 2.23
CA GLU A 70 -16.49 -14.70 3.43
C GLU A 70 -17.96 -14.41 3.08
N ARG A 71 -18.18 -13.49 2.13
CA ARG A 71 -19.52 -13.02 1.74
C ARG A 71 -20.36 -14.11 1.03
N LEU A 72 -19.69 -15.02 0.32
CA LEU A 72 -20.31 -16.15 -0.37
C LEU A 72 -20.58 -17.36 0.53
N LEU A 73 -20.06 -17.41 1.76
CA LEU A 73 -20.34 -18.46 2.75
C LEU A 73 -21.62 -18.15 3.53
N GLU A 74 -21.81 -16.88 3.91
CA GLU A 74 -22.99 -16.42 4.66
C GLU A 74 -24.29 -16.54 3.85
N THR A 75 -24.23 -16.25 2.55
CA THR A 75 -25.37 -16.39 1.63
C THR A 75 -25.79 -17.86 1.46
N SER A 76 -24.85 -18.80 1.45
CA SER A 76 -25.15 -20.23 1.31
C SER A 76 -25.75 -20.87 2.57
N MET A 77 -25.44 -20.33 3.77
CA MET A 77 -26.02 -20.84 5.03
C MET A 77 -27.47 -20.40 5.24
N ALA A 78 -27.89 -19.28 4.66
CA ALA A 78 -29.27 -18.79 4.76
C ALA A 78 -30.26 -19.54 3.83
N SER A 79 -29.76 -20.33 2.87
CA SER A 79 -30.58 -21.03 1.86
C SER A 79 -30.52 -22.57 1.95
N GLN A 80 -29.90 -23.15 2.98
CA GLN A 80 -29.98 -24.59 3.24
C GLN A 80 -31.24 -24.90 4.06
N ASP A 81 -32.37 -24.83 3.37
CA ASP A 81 -33.61 -25.42 3.85
C ASP A 81 -33.51 -26.95 3.82
N VAL A 82 -34.02 -27.59 4.86
CA VAL A 82 -33.80 -28.99 5.26
C VAL A 82 -34.62 -29.94 4.36
N SER A 83 -34.22 -30.11 3.10
CA SER A 83 -34.81 -31.13 2.23
C SER A 83 -33.78 -31.66 1.23
N MET A 84 -33.94 -32.91 0.80
CA MET A 84 -33.03 -33.71 -0.05
C MET A 84 -32.12 -34.72 0.70
N LEU A 85 -32.67 -35.37 1.73
CA LEU A 85 -32.41 -36.78 1.98
C LEU A 85 -33.25 -37.62 1.01
N ASN A 86 -32.69 -37.98 -0.16
CA ASN A 86 -32.92 -39.27 -0.86
C ASN A 86 -32.43 -39.23 -2.31
N ALA A 87 -31.58 -40.22 -2.66
CA ALA A 87 -31.59 -41.00 -3.91
C ALA A 87 -30.16 -41.34 -4.40
N THR A 88 -29.67 -42.49 -3.91
CA THR A 88 -28.99 -43.57 -4.65
C THR A 88 -27.92 -43.30 -5.72
N THR A 89 -26.78 -43.97 -5.52
CA THR A 89 -25.84 -44.54 -6.53
C THR A 89 -25.11 -43.56 -7.45
N GLY A 90 -23.98 -43.05 -6.97
CA GLY A 90 -22.99 -42.30 -7.76
C GLY A 90 -22.01 -41.45 -6.94
N ALA A 91 -21.85 -41.77 -5.65
CA ALA A 91 -21.43 -40.83 -4.60
C ALA A 91 -19.94 -40.43 -4.58
N GLU A 92 -19.04 -41.05 -5.36
CA GLU A 92 -17.61 -40.66 -5.31
C GLU A 92 -17.23 -39.51 -6.24
N ARG A 93 -17.90 -39.38 -7.39
CA ARG A 93 -17.49 -38.39 -8.41
C ARG A 93 -17.91 -36.96 -8.06
N THR A 94 -19.05 -36.81 -7.40
CA THR A 94 -19.60 -35.50 -7.00
C THR A 94 -18.91 -34.91 -5.76
N VAL A 95 -18.38 -35.74 -4.86
CA VAL A 95 -17.73 -35.29 -3.62
C VAL A 95 -16.36 -34.65 -3.92
N LEU A 96 -15.63 -35.19 -4.90
CA LEU A 96 -14.35 -34.63 -5.35
C LEU A 96 -14.54 -33.25 -6.01
N ASP A 97 -15.53 -33.10 -6.90
CA ASP A 97 -15.86 -31.80 -7.53
C ASP A 97 -16.29 -30.76 -6.48
N HIS A 98 -17.03 -31.18 -5.44
CA HIS A 98 -17.47 -30.30 -4.36
C HIS A 98 -16.31 -29.85 -3.46
N THR A 99 -15.33 -30.73 -3.22
CA THR A 99 -14.13 -30.44 -2.42
C THR A 99 -13.20 -29.48 -3.17
N ILE A 100 -13.02 -29.67 -4.48
CA ILE A 100 -12.23 -28.78 -5.35
C ILE A 100 -12.90 -27.40 -5.46
N ALA A 101 -14.22 -27.35 -5.65
CA ALA A 101 -14.97 -26.08 -5.68
C ALA A 101 -14.91 -25.32 -4.33
N GLN A 102 -14.86 -26.02 -3.19
CA GLN A 102 -14.70 -25.41 -1.87
C GLN A 102 -13.27 -24.90 -1.62
N GLU A 103 -12.23 -25.57 -2.12
CA GLU A 103 -10.83 -25.11 -2.01
C GLU A 103 -10.60 -23.77 -2.72
N HIS A 104 -11.23 -23.57 -3.88
CA HIS A 104 -11.17 -22.31 -4.61
C HIS A 104 -11.98 -21.16 -3.96
N LYS A 105 -12.88 -21.47 -3.02
CA LYS A 105 -13.73 -20.50 -2.31
C LYS A 105 -13.08 -19.95 -1.04
N SER A 106 -12.06 -20.62 -0.49
CA SER A 106 -11.39 -20.27 0.76
C SER A 106 -10.09 -19.47 0.60
N ARG A 107 -9.57 -19.32 -0.63
CA ARG A 107 -8.34 -18.56 -0.90
C ARG A 107 -8.65 -17.08 -1.00
N GLN A 108 -8.13 -16.30 -0.04
CA GLN A 108 -8.09 -14.84 -0.14
C GLN A 108 -7.41 -14.42 -1.46
N ARG A 109 -8.16 -13.76 -2.34
CA ARG A 109 -7.60 -13.26 -3.60
C ARG A 109 -6.72 -12.05 -3.28
N THR A 110 -5.43 -12.18 -3.55
CA THR A 110 -4.47 -11.08 -3.44
C THR A 110 -4.16 -10.56 -4.83
N GLU A 111 -4.36 -9.27 -5.03
CA GLU A 111 -4.10 -8.57 -6.28
C GLU A 111 -3.12 -7.42 -6.04
N TYR A 112 -2.37 -7.07 -7.09
CA TYR A 112 -1.43 -5.96 -7.06
C TYR A 112 -1.70 -5.04 -8.23
N THR A 113 -1.96 -3.77 -7.94
CA THR A 113 -2.12 -2.72 -8.97
C THR A 113 -0.85 -1.90 -9.04
N VAL A 114 -0.29 -1.75 -10.25
CA VAL A 114 0.83 -0.83 -10.48
C VAL A 114 0.31 0.60 -10.39
N ARG A 115 0.79 1.35 -9.40
CA ARG A 115 0.41 2.76 -9.19
C ARG A 115 1.32 3.73 -9.91
N ALA A 116 2.63 3.47 -9.95
CA ALA A 116 3.60 4.33 -10.63
C ALA A 116 4.91 3.60 -10.95
N VAL A 117 5.71 4.20 -11.83
CA VAL A 117 7.09 3.80 -12.12
C VAL A 117 8.03 4.96 -11.80
N CYS A 118 8.79 4.82 -10.73
CA CYS A 118 9.78 5.80 -10.28
C CYS A 118 11.10 5.57 -11.00
N THR A 119 11.52 6.54 -11.82
CA THR A 119 12.80 6.50 -12.57
C THR A 119 13.90 7.37 -11.94
N LYS A 120 13.52 8.23 -11.01
CA LYS A 120 14.41 9.17 -10.31
C LYS A 120 14.05 9.23 -8.82
N LYS A 121 14.99 9.72 -8.01
CA LYS A 121 14.80 10.01 -6.59
C LYS A 121 15.40 11.37 -6.22
N LEU A 122 14.86 11.97 -5.17
CA LEU A 122 15.44 13.15 -4.51
C LEU A 122 16.29 12.70 -3.32
N ILE A 123 17.55 13.15 -3.27
CA ILE A 123 18.52 12.72 -2.26
C ILE A 123 18.88 13.87 -1.31
N PHE A 124 18.81 13.60 -0.02
CA PHE A 124 19.24 14.44 1.10
C PHE A 124 20.32 13.71 1.90
N LYS A 125 21.57 13.81 1.43
CA LYS A 125 22.75 13.11 1.97
C LYS A 125 23.60 13.92 2.93
N SER A 126 23.21 15.15 3.21
CA SER A 126 23.93 16.03 4.12
C SER A 126 23.32 15.93 5.51
N ARG A 127 24.16 16.01 6.55
CA ARG A 127 23.68 16.05 7.93
C ARG A 127 22.65 17.17 8.08
N PRO A 128 21.45 16.89 8.63
CA PRO A 128 20.44 17.91 8.87
C PRO A 128 21.04 19.05 9.69
N LYS A 129 20.90 20.28 9.18
CA LYS A 129 21.25 21.46 9.96
C LYS A 129 20.20 21.63 11.07
N PRO A 130 20.58 22.14 12.25
CA PRO A 130 19.60 22.51 13.27
C PRO A 130 18.51 23.39 12.67
N ILE A 131 17.25 23.15 13.07
CA ILE A 131 16.14 24.00 12.66
C ILE A 131 16.34 25.34 13.38
N ILE A 132 16.68 26.38 12.62
CA ILE A 132 16.71 27.76 13.12
C ILE A 132 15.28 28.27 13.06
N ALA A 133 14.48 27.93 14.07
CA ALA A 133 13.16 28.51 14.22
C ALA A 133 13.34 29.93 14.77
N ASN A 134 13.00 30.94 13.97
CA ASN A 134 12.88 32.30 14.45
C ASN A 134 11.56 32.39 15.22
N VAL A 135 11.48 31.72 16.37
CA VAL A 135 10.30 31.78 17.23
C VAL A 135 10.32 33.16 17.86
N ALA A 136 9.31 33.99 17.55
CA ALA A 136 9.12 35.22 18.29
C ALA A 136 9.06 34.86 19.78
N LYS A 137 9.94 35.45 20.60
CA LYS A 137 9.84 35.30 22.05
C LYS A 137 8.45 35.81 22.42
N SER A 138 7.62 34.95 23.01
CA SER A 138 6.44 35.44 23.71
C SER A 138 6.94 36.38 24.80
N VAL A 139 6.57 37.64 24.67
CA VAL A 139 6.62 38.61 25.78
C VAL A 139 5.60 38.22 26.84
#